data_AF-A0A533WJ64-F1
#
_entry.id   AF-A0A533WJ64-F1
#
_cell.length_a   1.000
_cell.length_b   1.000
_cell.length_c   1.000
_cell.angle_alpha   90.00
_cell.angle_beta   90.00
_cell.angle_gamma   90.00
#
_symmetry.space_group_name_H-M   'P 1'
#
loop_
_entity.id
_entity.type
_entity.pdbx_description
1 polymer ?
#
loop_
_entity_poly.entity_id
_entity_poly.type
_entity_poly.pdbx_seq_one_letter_code
_entity_poly.pdbx_strand_id
1 'polypeptide(L)'
;MQQVIISVSKSYVHRGRRLRHRQSTKKRWQVYFYELDPTEGKYKMKTRRVNWLQAMYYKTQIRRRYKYYCTECGSAVFAYLKSRKAILECPICGNL
;
A
#
# COMPACT_ATOMS: atom_id res chain seq x y z
N MET A 1 6.89 4.10 -14.04
CA MET A 1 5.71 3.43 -13.45
C MET A 1 5.76 3.57 -11.93
N GLN A 2 4.84 4.33 -11.33
CA GLN A 2 4.85 4.59 -9.89
C GLN A 2 4.01 3.51 -9.18
N GLN A 3 4.66 2.67 -8.38
CA GLN A 3 4.00 1.61 -7.61
C GLN A 3 4.01 1.97 -6.13
N VAL A 4 2.84 1.96 -5.50
CA VAL A 4 2.68 2.25 -4.07
C VAL A 4 2.34 0.96 -3.34
N ILE A 5 3.27 0.48 -2.52
CA ILE A 5 3.07 -0.74 -1.73
C ILE A 5 2.26 -0.42 -0.48
N ILE A 6 1.14 -1.10 -0.31
CA ILE A 6 0.17 -0.83 0.75
C ILE A 6 0.35 -1.83 1.88
N SER A 7 0.45 -3.11 1.54
CA SER A 7 0.53 -4.18 2.53
C SER A 7 1.23 -5.41 2.00
N VAL A 8 1.84 -6.14 2.94
CA VAL A 8 2.44 -7.44 2.70
C VAL A 8 1.89 -8.40 3.73
N SER A 9 1.22 -9.46 3.29
CA SER A 9 0.60 -10.44 4.18
C SER A 9 0.99 -11.86 3.82
N LYS A 10 0.92 -12.74 4.83
CA LYS A 10 1.12 -14.17 4.67
C LYS A 10 -0.26 -14.84 4.76
N SER A 11 -0.71 -15.46 3.68
CA SER A 11 -2.04 -16.06 3.60
C SER A 11 -1.95 -17.55 3.26
N TYR A 12 -2.97 -18.32 3.65
CA TYR A 12 -3.08 -19.73 3.28
C TYR A 12 -3.26 -19.87 1.76
N VAL A 13 -2.70 -20.93 1.18
CA VAL A 13 -2.78 -21.19 -0.27
C VAL A 13 -4.23 -21.36 -0.71
N HIS A 14 -5.00 -22.15 0.03
CA HIS A 14 -6.45 -22.30 -0.13
C HIS A 14 -7.12 -21.50 0.96
N ARG A 15 -7.66 -20.33 0.61
CA ARG A 15 -8.37 -19.44 1.54
C ARG A 15 -9.87 -19.48 1.19
N GLY A 16 -10.73 -19.70 2.19
CA GLY A 16 -12.17 -19.71 2.00
C GLY A 16 -12.91 -19.36 3.29
N ARG A 17 -14.07 -18.70 3.16
CA ARG A 17 -14.81 -18.08 4.28
C ARG A 17 -15.29 -19.08 5.34
N ARG A 18 -15.40 -20.37 5.00
CA ARG A 18 -15.90 -21.44 5.89
C ARG A 18 -14.94 -22.62 6.02
N LEU A 19 -13.64 -22.37 5.89
CA LEU A 19 -12.61 -23.41 6.02
C LEU A 19 -11.79 -23.19 7.29
N ARG A 20 -11.74 -24.20 8.16
CA ARG A 20 -10.82 -24.23 9.30
C ARG A 20 -9.49 -24.81 8.82
N HIS A 21 -8.44 -24.00 8.77
CA HIS A 21 -7.14 -24.44 8.29
C HIS A 21 -6.43 -25.32 9.34
N ARG A 22 -5.84 -26.43 8.88
CA ARG A 22 -4.90 -27.21 9.71
C ARG A 22 -3.61 -26.41 9.92
N GLN A 23 -2.93 -26.61 11.04
CA GLN A 23 -1.70 -25.87 11.37
C GLN A 23 -0.59 -26.06 10.32
N SER A 24 -0.50 -27.25 9.73
CA SER A 24 0.46 -27.61 8.67
C SER A 24 0.11 -27.07 7.27
N THR A 25 -0.99 -26.33 7.13
CA THR A 25 -1.41 -25.81 5.82
C THR A 25 -0.37 -24.84 5.28
N LYS A 26 0.08 -25.09 4.05
CA LYS A 26 1.05 -24.23 3.36
C LYS A 26 0.53 -22.79 3.27
N LYS A 27 1.43 -21.86 3.57
CA LYS A 27 1.19 -20.41 3.51
C LYS A 27 2.07 -19.78 2.44
N ARG A 28 1.59 -18.72 1.80
CA ARG A 28 2.31 -17.96 0.77
C ARG A 28 2.31 -16.47 1.10
N TRP A 29 3.34 -15.76 0.65
CA TRP A 29 3.40 -14.31 0.79
C TRP A 29 2.73 -13.61 -0.38
N GLN A 30 2.00 -12.56 -0.06
CA GLN A 30 1.27 -11.74 -1.01
C GLN A 30 1.58 -10.26 -0.72
N VAL A 31 1.82 -9.51 -1.79
CA VAL A 31 2.06 -8.07 -1.76
C VAL A 31 0.92 -7.40 -2.49
N TYR A 32 0.34 -6.38 -1.85
CA TYR A 32 -0.72 -5.56 -2.39
C TYR A 32 -0.15 -4.17 -2.69
N PHE A 33 -0.33 -3.73 -3.93
CA PHE A 33 0.19 -2.46 -4.40
C PHE A 33 -0.83 -1.78 -5.31
N TYR A 34 -0.80 -0.45 -5.32
CA TYR A 34 -1.46 0.35 -6.35
C TYR A 34 -0.49 0.60 -7.48
N GLU A 35 -0.96 0.40 -8.71
CA GLU A 35 -0.25 0.78 -9.92
C GLU A 35 -1.05 1.87 -10.63
N LEU A 36 -0.38 2.94 -11.03
CA LEU A 36 -0.98 4.01 -11.82
C LEU A 36 -1.07 3.53 -13.28
N ASP A 37 -2.30 3.38 -13.79
CA ASP A 37 -2.48 3.05 -15.20
C ASP A 37 -2.25 4.31 -16.05
N PRO A 38 -1.30 4.29 -17.01
CA PRO A 38 -0.93 5.46 -17.80
C PRO A 38 -2.05 5.95 -18.73
N THR A 39 -3.01 5.08 -19.06
CA THR A 39 -4.14 5.39 -19.95
C THR A 39 -5.36 5.98 -19.24
N GLU A 40 -5.65 5.55 -18.01
CA GLU A 40 -6.85 5.97 -17.28
C GLU A 40 -6.55 6.98 -16.15
N GLY A 41 -5.27 7.18 -15.79
CA GLY A 41 -4.87 8.07 -14.68
C GLY A 41 -5.36 7.60 -13.30
N LYS A 42 -5.92 6.39 -13.20
CA LYS A 42 -6.47 5.81 -11.97
C LYS A 42 -5.50 4.81 -11.35
N TYR A 43 -5.49 4.75 -10.02
CA TYR A 43 -4.77 3.73 -9.26
C TYR A 43 -5.56 2.42 -9.26
N LYS A 44 -5.05 1.36 -9.92
CA LYS A 44 -5.63 0.02 -9.84
C LYS A 44 -4.89 -0.82 -8.80
N MET A 45 -5.65 -1.52 -7.95
CA MET A 45 -5.08 -2.42 -6.96
C MET A 45 -4.64 -3.73 -7.62
N LYS A 46 -3.37 -4.08 -7.47
CA LYS A 46 -2.80 -5.35 -7.93
C LYS A 46 -2.24 -6.15 -6.78
N THR A 47 -2.18 -7.46 -6.98
CA THR A 47 -1.63 -8.41 -6.01
C THR A 47 -0.57 -9.26 -6.66
N ARG A 48 0.59 -9.39 -6.02
CA ARG A 48 1.70 -10.24 -6.49
C ARG A 48 2.07 -11.27 -5.42
N ARG A 49 2.36 -12.50 -5.87
CA ARG A 49 2.91 -13.57 -5.03
C ARG A 49 4.43 -13.43 -4.99
N VAL A 50 5.02 -13.54 -3.81
CA VAL A 50 6.45 -13.31 -3.62
C VAL A 50 7.05 -14.37 -2.69
N ASN A 51 8.38 -14.51 -2.75
CA ASN A 51 9.13 -15.29 -1.79
C ASN A 51 9.29 -14.53 -0.47
N TRP A 52 9.76 -15.22 0.58
CA TRP A 52 9.87 -14.63 1.92
C TRP A 52 10.86 -13.44 1.97
N LEU A 53 12.00 -13.52 1.29
CA LEU A 53 12.99 -12.45 1.21
C LEU A 53 12.40 -11.19 0.56
N GLN A 54 11.73 -11.36 -0.58
CA GLN A 54 11.02 -10.29 -1.26
C GLN A 54 9.92 -9.70 -0.37
N ALA A 55 9.18 -10.53 0.37
CA ALA A 55 8.17 -10.05 1.30
C ALA A 55 8.77 -9.13 2.38
N MET A 56 9.95 -9.47 2.92
CA MET A 56 10.64 -8.62 3.89
C MET A 56 11.09 -7.29 3.27
N TYR A 57 11.68 -7.33 2.07
CA TYR A 57 12.01 -6.11 1.32
C TYR A 57 10.78 -5.22 1.15
N TYR A 58 9.66 -5.77 0.67
CA TYR A 58 8.43 -5.00 0.46
C TYR A 58 7.83 -4.46 1.76
N LYS A 59 7.98 -5.14 2.90
CA LYS A 59 7.55 -4.62 4.20
C LYS A 59 8.24 -3.31 4.57
N THR A 60 9.52 -3.14 4.20
CA THR A 60 10.26 -1.90 4.47
C THR A 60 9.82 -0.73 3.60
N GLN A 61 9.09 -1.01 2.51
CA GLN A 61 8.64 -0.04 1.52
C GLN A 61 7.14 0.27 1.62
N ILE A 62 6.46 -0.29 2.63
CA ILE A 62 5.03 -0.01 2.87
C ILE A 62 4.85 1.49 3.09
N ARG A 63 3.91 2.08 2.34
CA ARG A 63 3.44 3.45 2.53
C ARG A 63 2.00 3.41 2.99
N ARG A 64 1.69 4.25 3.98
CA ARG A 64 0.34 4.39 4.54
C ARG A 64 -0.31 5.63 3.94
N ARG A 65 -1.63 5.54 3.73
CA ARG A 65 -2.43 6.69 3.34
C ARG A 65 -2.61 7.59 4.55
N TYR A 66 -2.22 8.84 4.42
CA TYR A 66 -2.48 9.89 5.39
C TYR A 66 -3.34 10.97 4.74
N LYS A 67 -4.24 11.54 5.53
CA LYS A 67 -5.03 12.71 5.16
C LYS A 67 -4.43 13.91 5.87
N TYR A 68 -4.01 14.88 5.10
CA TYR A 68 -3.51 16.16 5.59
C TYR A 68 -4.53 17.24 5.28
N TYR A 69 -4.58 18.23 6.16
CA TYR A 69 -5.35 19.43 5.98
C TYR A 69 -4.35 20.57 5.92
N CYS A 70 -4.35 21.31 4.81
CA CYS A 70 -3.57 22.53 4.74
C CYS A 70 -4.29 23.63 5.53
N THR A 71 -3.57 24.30 6.42
CA THR A 71 -4.13 25.38 7.24
C THR A 71 -4.40 26.64 6.43
N GLU A 72 -3.71 26.84 5.30
CA GLU A 72 -3.87 28.04 4.48
C GLU A 72 -5.00 27.95 3.47
N CYS A 73 -5.10 26.85 2.71
CA CYS A 73 -6.13 26.69 1.68
C CYS A 73 -7.33 25.84 2.11
N GLY A 74 -7.32 25.28 3.32
CA GLY A 74 -8.41 24.45 3.86
C GLY A 74 -8.64 23.12 3.11
N SER A 75 -7.82 22.82 2.11
CA SER A 75 -7.98 21.65 1.27
C SER A 75 -7.50 20.37 1.96
N ALA A 76 -8.21 19.26 1.71
CA ALA A 76 -7.84 17.95 2.21
C ALA A 76 -7.06 17.19 1.14
N VAL A 77 -5.81 16.86 1.46
CA VAL A 77 -4.90 16.17 0.53
C VAL A 77 -4.62 14.77 1.05
N PHE A 78 -4.64 13.79 0.14
CA PHE A 78 -4.27 12.42 0.43
C PHE A 78 -2.87 12.13 -0.10
N ALA A 79 -2.00 11.65 0.76
CA ALA A 79 -0.66 11.24 0.38
C ALA A 79 -0.32 9.86 0.92
N TYR A 80 0.52 9.12 0.17
CA TYR A 80 1.06 7.84 0.59
C TYR A 80 2.49 8.03 1.10
N LEU A 81 2.66 8.00 2.42
CA LEU A 81 3.95 8.23 3.08
C LEU A 81 4.40 7.03 3.89
N LYS A 82 5.72 6.92 4.07
CA LYS A 82 6.32 5.91 4.95
C LYS A 82 6.18 6.26 6.45
N SER A 83 6.13 7.55 6.78
CA SER A 83 6.00 8.06 8.14
C SER A 83 5.16 9.34 8.16
N ARG A 84 4.51 9.63 9.30
CA ARG A 84 3.79 10.90 9.51
C ARG A 84 4.70 12.13 9.50
N LYS A 85 5.98 11.95 9.86
CA LYS A 85 6.98 13.02 9.94
C LYS A 85 7.56 13.45 8.58
N ALA A 86 7.11 12.83 7.48
CA ALA A 86 7.57 13.24 6.17
C ALA A 86 6.98 14.62 5.84
N ILE A 87 7.86 15.57 5.53
CA ILE A 87 7.49 16.91 5.10
C ILE A 87 6.76 16.77 3.75
N LEU A 88 5.58 17.37 3.67
CA LEU A 88 4.66 17.25 2.54
C LEU A 88 4.19 18.65 2.18
N GLU A 89 4.72 19.23 1.11
CA GLU A 89 4.20 20.49 0.59
C GLU A 89 2.75 20.33 0.13
N CYS A 90 1.90 21.32 0.36
CA CYS A 90 0.54 21.26 -0.13
C CYS A 90 0.56 21.37 -1.66
N PRO A 91 0.00 20.40 -2.41
CA PRO A 91 -0.01 20.41 -3.87
C PRO A 91 -0.83 21.55 -4.49
N ILE A 92 -1.55 22.34 -3.68
CA ILE A 92 -2.40 23.44 -4.14
C ILE A 92 -1.74 24.81 -3.91
N CYS A 93 -1.12 25.04 -2.75
CA CYS A 93 -0.52 26.34 -2.42
C CYS A 93 1.01 26.31 -2.22
N GLY A 94 1.66 25.14 -2.29
CA GLY A 94 3.11 25.01 -2.10
C GLY A 94 3.59 25.14 -0.65
N ASN A 95 2.74 25.64 0.26
CA ASN A 95 3.05 25.80 1.69
C ASN A 95 2.34 24.75 2.56
N LEU A 96 2.87 24.50 3.75
CA LEU A 96 2.34 23.55 4.74
C LEU A 96 1.48 24.25 5.78
#